data_AF-A0A9E9LK73-F1
#
_entry.id   AF-A0A9E9LK73-F1
#
_cell.length_a   1.000
_cell.length_b   1.000
_cell.length_c   1.000
_cell.angle_alpha   90.00
_cell.angle_beta   90.00
_cell.angle_gamma   90.00
#
_symmetry.space_group_name_H-M   'P 1'
#
loop_
_entity.id
_entity.type
_entity.pdbx_description
1 polymer ?
#
loop_
_entity_poly.entity_id
_entity_poly.type
_entity_poly.pdbx_seq_one_letter_code
_entity_poly.pdbx_strand_id
1 'polypeptide(L)' 'MNRIQKEVQALLLDSRGKLPPALVDEDIIAEALAMRETIGEDYAMTYLQFKGMSPEKAAEVLKTPPFMH' A
#
# COMPACT_ATOMS: atom_id res chain seq x y z
N MET A 1 -11.19 23.40 15.64
CA MET A 1 -11.62 22.94 14.30
C MET A 1 -10.70 21.79 13.88
N ASN A 2 -11.13 20.54 14.03
CA ASN A 2 -10.49 19.39 13.38
C ASN A 2 -11.62 18.50 12.85
N ARG A 3 -12.30 18.99 11.81
CA ARG A 3 -13.31 18.26 11.04
C ARG A 3 -12.67 17.66 9.78
N ILE A 4 -11.43 17.19 9.87
CA ILE A 4 -10.86 16.37 8.80
C ILE A 4 -11.46 14.96 8.94
N GLN A 5 -12.70 14.89 8.45
CA GLN A 5 -13.26 13.83 7.61
C GLN A 5 -13.12 12.39 8.10
N LYS A 6 -14.09 11.95 8.92
CA LYS A 6 -14.47 10.53 9.00
C LYS A 6 -14.76 9.91 7.61
N GLU A 7 -15.12 10.75 6.65
CA GLU A 7 -15.38 10.38 5.26
C GLU A 7 -14.10 9.97 4.50
N VAL A 8 -12.92 10.47 4.87
CA VAL A 8 -11.65 10.05 4.24
C VAL A 8 -11.20 8.68 4.76
N GLN A 9 -11.52 8.34 6.02
CA GLN A 9 -11.26 6.99 6.54
C GLN A 9 -12.16 5.91 5.91
N ALA A 10 -13.34 6.29 5.41
CA ALA A 10 -14.26 5.37 4.73
C ALA A 10 -13.79 4.99 3.31
N LEU A 11 -12.85 5.72 2.71
CA LEU A 11 -12.29 5.43 1.39
C LEU A 11 -11.20 4.33 1.41
N LEU A 12 -10.83 3.83 2.59
CA LEU A 12 -9.79 2.81 2.79
C LEU A 12 -10.33 1.42 3.18
N LEU A 13 -11.65 1.27 3.29
CA LEU A 13 -12.29 0.04 3.76
C LEU A 13 -13.07 -0.63 2.62
N ASP A 14 -13.01 -1.96 2.55
CA ASP A 14 -13.90 -2.71 1.66
C ASP A 14 -15.37 -2.49 2.05
N SER A 15 -16.31 -2.95 1.22
CA SER A 15 -17.76 -2.85 1.48
C SER A 15 -18.23 -3.53 2.78
N ARG A 16 -17.34 -4.15 3.54
CA ARG A 16 -17.58 -4.83 4.82
C ARG A 16 -16.81 -4.19 5.99
N GLY A 17 -16.21 -3.02 5.81
CA GLY A 17 -15.53 -2.30 6.89
C GLY A 17 -14.23 -2.96 7.36
N LYS A 18 -13.62 -3.83 6.53
CA LYS A 18 -12.33 -4.46 6.82
C LYS A 18 -11.28 -3.89 5.88
N LEU A 19 -10.03 -3.79 6.37
CA LEU A 19 -8.88 -3.65 5.48
C LEU A 19 -8.90 -4.88 4.56
N PRO A 20 -8.98 -4.71 3.22
CA PRO A 20 -8.90 -5.85 2.31
C PRO A 20 -7.59 -6.58 2.61
N PRO A 21 -7.57 -7.92 2.68
CA PRO A 21 -6.34 -8.65 2.85
C PRO A 21 -5.57 -8.59 1.52
N ALA A 22 -4.94 -7.45 1.22
CA ALA A 22 -3.77 -7.40 0.35
C ALA A 22 -2.56 -7.90 1.16
N LEU A 23 -2.71 -9.08 1.76
CA LEU A 23 -1.59 -9.82 2.30
C LEU A 23 -0.98 -10.52 1.09
N VAL A 24 0.10 -9.92 0.58
CA VAL A 24 1.06 -10.59 -0.30
C VAL A 24 0.52 -10.96 -1.69
N ASP A 25 -0.29 -10.09 -2.31
CA ASP A 25 -0.53 -10.24 -3.75
C ASP A 25 0.74 -9.80 -4.51
N GLU A 26 1.40 -10.75 -5.18
CA GLU A 26 2.62 -10.50 -5.95
C GLU A 26 2.40 -9.42 -7.01
N ASP A 27 1.18 -9.30 -7.55
CA ASP A 27 0.83 -8.28 -8.54
C ASP A 27 0.87 -6.87 -7.94
N ILE A 28 0.40 -6.70 -6.69
CA ILE A 28 0.44 -5.40 -5.99
C ILE A 28 1.89 -4.98 -5.73
N ILE A 29 2.74 -5.94 -5.36
CA ILE A 29 4.16 -5.68 -5.12
C ILE A 29 4.87 -5.35 -6.43
N ALA A 30 4.59 -6.10 -7.50
CA ALA A 30 5.14 -5.85 -8.82
C ALA A 30 4.76 -4.46 -9.36
N GLU A 31 3.50 -4.06 -9.18
CA GLU A 31 3.03 -2.72 -9.55
C GLU A 31 3.72 -1.64 -8.72
N ALA A 32 3.88 -1.84 -7.40
CA ALA A 32 4.60 -0.90 -6.56
C ALA A 32 6.08 -0.74 -6.97
N LEU A 33 6.73 -1.84 -7.37
CA LEU A 33 8.10 -1.81 -7.88
C LEU A 33 8.18 -1.06 -9.22
N ALA A 34 7.22 -1.29 -10.12
CA ALA A 34 7.14 -0.53 -11.37
C ALA A 34 6.91 0.97 -11.13
N MET A 35 6.07 1.33 -10.16
CA MET A 35 5.85 2.72 -9.73
C MET A 35 7.11 3.34 -9.12
N ARG A 36 7.89 2.57 -8.36
CA ARG A 36 9.17 3.02 -7.79
C ARG A 36 10.14 3.45 -8.88
N GLU A 37 10.26 2.67 -9.95
CA GLU A 37 11.16 2.94 -11.08
C GLU A 37 10.68 4.11 -11.96
N THR A 38 9.37 4.35 -12.04
CA THR A 38 8.77 5.33 -12.97
C THR A 38 8.44 6.68 -12.34
N ILE A 39 7.97 6.69 -11.08
CA ILE A 39 7.47 7.88 -10.38
C ILE A 39 8.31 8.17 -9.14
N GLY A 40 8.79 7.13 -8.46
CA GLY A 40 9.66 7.23 -7.28
C GLY A 40 9.16 6.43 -6.08
N GLU A 41 10.07 6.22 -5.12
CA GLU A 41 9.85 5.37 -3.94
C GLU A 41 8.71 5.86 -3.05
N ASP A 42 8.56 7.18 -2.86
CA ASP A 42 7.50 7.77 -2.02
C ASP A 42 6.09 7.43 -2.53
N TYR A 43 5.92 7.37 -3.86
CA TYR A 43 4.66 7.00 -4.49
C TYR A 43 4.38 5.51 -4.34
N ALA A 44 5.39 4.66 -4.58
CA ALA A 44 5.28 3.22 -4.37
C ALA A 44 4.93 2.87 -2.91
N MET A 45 5.55 3.58 -1.97
CA MET A 45 5.28 3.45 -0.54
C MET A 45 3.84 3.83 -0.19
N THR A 46 3.36 4.95 -0.73
CA THR A 46 1.98 5.41 -0.54
C THR A 46 0.98 4.43 -1.13
N TYR A 47 1.27 3.85 -2.30
CA TYR A 47 0.45 2.83 -2.94
C TYR A 47 0.31 1.58 -2.08
N LEU A 48 1.42 1.05 -1.56
CA LEU A 48 1.40 -0.13 -0.67
C LEU A 48 0.63 0.14 0.62
N GLN A 49 0.79 1.32 1.22
CA GLN A 49 0.03 1.71 2.41
C GLN A 49 -1.47 1.87 2.11
N PHE A 50 -1.84 2.42 0.95
CA PHE A 50 -3.23 2.50 0.50
C PHE A 50 -3.85 1.12 0.32
N LYS A 51 -3.08 0.13 -0.11
CA LYS A 51 -3.50 -1.28 -0.19
C LYS A 51 -3.59 -1.96 1.18
N GLY A 52 -3.25 -1.29 2.27
CA GLY A 52 -3.38 -1.79 3.63
C GLY A 52 -2.10 -2.40 4.21
N MET A 53 -0.95 -2.22 3.55
CA MET A 53 0.35 -2.64 4.07
C MET A 53 0.85 -1.66 5.14
N SER A 54 1.47 -2.17 6.22
CA SER A 54 2.09 -1.27 7.21
C SER A 54 3.29 -0.55 6.60
N PRO A 55 3.66 0.65 7.08
CA PRO A 55 4.83 1.37 6.57
C PRO A 55 6.12 0.54 6.64
N GLU A 56 6.31 -0.22 7.71
CA GLU A 56 7.48 -1.07 7.92
C GLU A 56 7.50 -2.21 6.89
N LYS A 57 6.35 -2.86 6.66
CA LYS A 57 6.26 -3.96 5.69
C LYS A 57 6.39 -3.46 4.25
N ALA A 58 5.83 -2.30 3.93
CA ALA A 58 5.98 -1.67 2.62
C ALA A 58 7.43 -1.33 2.32
N ALA A 59 8.16 -0.77 3.29
CA ALA A 59 9.59 -0.51 3.16
C ALA A 59 10.41 -1.79 3.00
N GLU A 60 10.08 -2.84 3.74
CA GLU A 60 10.74 -4.15 3.60
C GLU A 60 10.53 -4.72 2.19
N VAL A 61 9.30 -4.73 1.69
CA VAL A 61 8.93 -5.30 0.39
C VAL A 61 9.54 -4.52 -0.77
N LEU A 62 9.60 -3.19 -0.68
CA LEU A 62 10.26 -2.38 -1.71
C LEU A 62 11.77 -2.59 -1.73
N LYS A 63 12.40 -2.88 -0.59
CA LYS A 63 13.85 -3.13 -0.52
C LYS A 63 14.22 -4.57 -0.90
N THR A 64 13.41 -5.52 -0.45
CA THR A 64 13.63 -6.96 -0.63
C THR A 64 12.31 -7.60 -1.08
N PRO A 65 12.04 -7.62 -2.40
CA PRO A 65 10.83 -8.22 -2.94
C PRO A 65 10.79 -9.73 -2.62
N PRO A 66 9.66 -10.27 -2.14
CA PRO A 66 9.56 -11.66 -1.67
C PRO A 66 9.76 -12.74 -2.74
N PHE A 67 9.70 -12.38 -4.03
CA PHE A 67 9.83 -13.30 -5.18
C PHE A 67 11.16 -13.15 -5.95
N MET A 68 12.13 -12.39 -5.43
CA MET A 68 13.50 -12.30 -6.00
C MET A 68 14.49 -13.28 -5.35
N HIS A 69 14.00 -14.39 -4.77
CA HIS A 69 14.81 -15.46 -4.17
C HIS A 69 14.99 -16.67 -5.10
#